data_AF-A0A8S2ZEX6-F1
#
_entry.id   AF-A0A8S2ZEX6-F1
#
_cell.length_a   1.000
_cell.length_b   1.000
_cell.length_c   1.000
_cell.angle_alpha   90.00
_cell.angle_beta   90.00
_cell.angle_gamma   90.00
#
_symmetry.space_group_name_H-M   'P 1'
#
loop_
_entity.id
_entity.type
_entity.pdbx_description
1 polymer ?
#
loop_
_entity_poly.entity_id
_entity_poly.type
_entity_poly.pdbx_seq_one_letter_code
_entity_poly.pdbx_strand_id
1 'polypeptide(L)' 'MTTKNSRFYIKVRTAFGISARAIYDELNSIYGDEVPGLSTVTRWSKLFRDGRKEIEDK' A
#
# COMPACT_ATOMS: atom_id res chain seq x y z
N MET A 1 10.42 -8.14 -0.55
CA MET A 1 9.83 -7.07 -1.43
C MET A 1 10.46 -5.71 -1.06
N THR A 2 10.77 -4.79 -1.97
CA THR A 2 11.30 -3.46 -1.57
C THR A 2 10.19 -2.47 -1.21
N THR A 3 10.46 -1.51 -0.33
CA THR A 3 9.49 -0.48 0.09
C THR A 3 8.90 0.30 -1.10
N LYS A 4 9.73 0.59 -2.11
CA LYS A 4 9.32 1.27 -3.34
C LYS A 4 8.34 0.41 -4.16
N ASN A 5 8.57 -0.89 -4.23
CA ASN A 5 7.69 -1.83 -4.95
C ASN A 5 6.36 -2.01 -4.21
N SER A 6 6.38 -2.16 -2.88
CA SER A 6 5.15 -2.23 -2.07
C SER A 6 4.30 -0.98 -2.24
N ARG A 7 4.93 0.21 -2.23
CA ARG A 7 4.24 1.48 -2.37
C ARG A 7 3.59 1.65 -3.74
N PHE A 8 4.28 1.27 -4.82
CA PHE A 8 3.71 1.27 -6.16
C PHE A 8 2.54 0.30 -6.29
N TYR A 9 2.68 -0.93 -5.75
CA TYR A 9 1.61 -1.93 -5.74
C TYR A 9 0.36 -1.40 -5.02
N ILE A 10 0.53 -0.87 -3.80
CA ILE A 10 -0.56 -0.31 -3.00
C ILE A 10 -1.26 0.83 -3.76
N LYS A 11 -0.51 1.70 -4.44
CA LYS A 11 -1.06 2.79 -5.26
C LYS A 11 -1.95 2.27 -6.38
N VAL A 12 -1.47 1.29 -7.14
CA VAL A 12 -2.21 0.70 -8.27
C VAL A 12 -3.49 0.00 -7.77
N ARG A 13 -3.39 -0.86 -6.76
CA ARG A 13 -4.55 -1.57 -6.20
C ARG A 13 -5.59 -0.61 -5.59
N THR A 14 -5.12 0.46 -4.94
CA THR A 14 -5.99 1.53 -4.42
C THR A 14 -6.74 2.23 -5.55
N ALA A 15 -6.07 2.52 -6.68
CA ALA A 15 -6.71 3.14 -7.85
C ALA A 15 -7.78 2.24 -8.48
N PHE A 16 -7.63 0.92 -8.37
CA PHE A 16 -8.66 -0.06 -8.74
C PHE A 16 -9.77 -0.24 -7.69
N GLY A 17 -9.76 0.54 -6.60
CA GLY A 17 -10.79 0.49 -5.56
C GLY A 17 -10.65 -0.70 -4.60
N ILE A 18 -9.52 -1.41 -4.61
CA ILE A 18 -9.28 -2.52 -3.68
C ILE A 18 -9.05 -1.97 -2.27
N SER A 19 -9.64 -2.64 -1.28
CA SER A 19 -9.53 -2.21 0.12
C SER A 19 -8.12 -2.38 0.67
N ALA A 20 -7.69 -1.48 1.56
CA ALA A 20 -6.37 -1.56 2.19
C ALA A 20 -6.13 -2.89 2.92
N ARG A 21 -7.19 -3.49 3.48
CA ARG A 21 -7.12 -4.80 4.13
C ARG A 21 -6.79 -5.90 3.13
N ALA A 22 -7.51 -5.96 2.01
CA ALA A 22 -7.26 -6.95 0.95
C ALA A 22 -5.84 -6.79 0.36
N ILE A 23 -5.39 -5.55 0.15
CA ILE A 23 -4.02 -5.27 -0.32
C ILE A 23 -2.97 -5.80 0.68
N TYR A 24 -3.18 -5.57 1.98
CA TYR A 24 -2.28 -6.09 3.01
C TYR A 24 -2.29 -7.61 3.07
N ASP A 25 -3.47 -8.25 3.05
CA ASP A 25 -3.59 -9.70 3.12
C ASP A 25 -2.89 -10.36 1.90
N GLU A 26 -3.02 -9.78 0.70
CA GLU A 26 -2.29 -10.22 -0.50
C GLU A 26 -0.77 -10.12 -0.31
N LEU A 27 -0.28 -8.95 0.10
CA LEU A 27 1.14 -8.71 0.31
C LEU A 27 1.72 -9.64 1.38
N ASN A 28 1.02 -9.78 2.50
CA ASN A 28 1.44 -10.61 3.62
C ASN A 28 1.41 -12.11 3.27
N SER A 29 0.46 -12.55 2.44
CA SER A 29 0.39 -13.94 1.99
C SER A 29 1.56 -14.35 1.08
N ILE A 30 2.09 -13.41 0.30
CA ILE A 30 3.16 -13.69 -0.68
C ILE A 30 4.55 -13.47 -0.08
N TYR A 31 4.71 -12.42 0.74
CA TYR A 31 6.02 -11.95 1.19
C TYR A 31 6.20 -11.99 2.73
N GLY A 32 5.18 -12.41 3.48
CA GLY A 32 5.24 -12.48 4.94
C GLY A 32 5.53 -11.12 5.59
N ASP A 33 6.33 -11.14 6.65
CA ASP A 33 6.65 -9.96 7.47
C ASP A 33 7.55 -8.92 6.78
N GLU A 34 8.00 -9.17 5.55
CA GLU A 34 8.79 -8.21 4.76
C GLU A 34 7.96 -7.05 4.18
N VAL A 35 6.66 -7.01 4.45
CA VAL A 35 5.74 -6.01 3.88
C VAL A 35 5.36 -4.92 4.87
N PRO A 36 4.97 -3.73 4.38
CA PRO A 36 4.42 -2.70 5.25
C PRO A 36 3.22 -3.23 6.03
N GLY A 37 3.20 -2.97 7.34
CA GLY A 37 2.06 -3.32 8.18
C GLY A 37 0.75 -2.69 7.70
N LEU A 38 -0.37 -3.29 8.09
CA LEU A 38 -1.71 -2.87 7.68
C LEU A 38 -2.01 -1.39 7.94
N SER A 39 -1.49 -0.82 9.03
CA SER A 39 -1.63 0.61 9.35
C SER A 39 -0.96 1.49 8.27
N THR A 40 0.23 1.12 7.82
CA THR A 40 0.96 1.80 6.74
C THR A 40 0.22 1.67 5.41
N VAL A 41 -0.25 0.46 5.06
CA VAL A 41 -1.03 0.21 3.84
C VAL A 41 -2.30 1.06 3.84
N THR A 42 -2.99 1.15 4.97
CA THR A 42 -4.20 1.98 5.15
C THR A 42 -3.91 3.46 4.97
N ARG A 43 -2.85 3.96 5.61
CA ARG A 43 -2.42 5.36 5.49
C ARG A 43 -2.11 5.71 4.04
N TRP A 44 -1.32 4.89 3.36
CA TRP A 44 -0.97 5.11 1.95
C TRP A 44 -2.19 5.03 1.03
N SER A 45 -3.07 4.04 1.22
CA SER A 45 -4.31 3.90 0.43
C SER A 45 -5.27 5.09 0.61
N LYS A 46 -5.28 5.72 1.78
CA LYS A 46 -6.04 6.97 2.00
C LYS A 46 -5.40 8.12 1.21
N LEU A 47 -4.10 8.32 1.37
CA LEU A 47 -3.38 9.41 0.70
C LEU A 47 -3.44 9.31 -0.83
N PHE A 48 -3.38 8.10 -1.39
CA PHE A 48 -3.51 7.89 -2.83
C PHE A 48 -4.93 8.18 -3.35
N ARG A 49 -5.97 7.85 -2.57
CA ARG A 49 -7.36 8.21 -2.91
C ARG A 49 -7.57 9.72 -2.91
N ASP A 50 -6.93 10.43 -1.98
CA ASP A 50 -7.00 11.89 -1.87
C ASP A 50 -6.20 12.62 -2.97
N GLY A 51 -5.71 11.91 -3.99
CA GLY A 51 -4.97 12.49 -5.11
C GLY A 51 -3.53 12.90 -4.79
N ARG A 52 -3.04 12.64 -3.56
CA ARG A 52 -1.65 12.90 -3.18
C ARG A 52 -0.74 11.83 -3.78
N LYS A 53 -0.39 12.02 -5.06
CA LYS A 53 0.52 11.14 -5.82
C LYS A 53 1.95 11.18 -5.29
N GLU A 54 2.33 12.24 -4.58
CA GLU A 54 3.64 12.49 -3.98
C GLU A 54 3.46 12.61 -2.46
N ILE A 55 3.83 11.56 -1.74
CA ILE A 55 4.09 11.67 -0.30
C ILE A 55 5.61 11.57 -0.22
N GLU A 56 6.30 12.69 -0.16
CA GLU A 56 7.67 12.65 0.35
C GLU A 56 7.57 12.07 1.76
N ASP A 57 8.22 10.93 1.97
CA ASP A 57 8.45 10.42 3.32
C ASP A 57 9.41 11.44 3.96
N LYS A 58 8.91 12.22 4.91
CA LYS A 58 9.76 12.92 5.89
C LYS A 58 10.21 11.94 6.96
#